data_AF-A0ABD3M5U4-F1
#
_entry.id   AF-A0ABD3M5U4-F1
#
_cell.length_a   1.000
_cell.length_b   1.000
_cell.length_c   1.000
_cell.angle_alpha   90.00
_cell.angle_beta   90.00
_cell.angle_gamma   90.00
#
_symmetry.space_group_name_H-M   'P 1'
#
loop_
_entity.id
_entity.type
_entity.pdbx_description
1 polymer ?
#
loop_
_entity_poly.entity_id
_entity_poly.type
_entity_poly.pdbx_seq_one_letter_code
_entity_poly.pdbx_strand_id
1 'polypeptide(L)'
;MDGRDAARLLKLELEIMHNNNYEILDSETGIDGHNNFVNNDAVMESGRAAARELLKEMNTIDGNDGILDESSTHLLQTSIDDSIQQTKLEESSSSNYFDLPSRKSHCMTICLVPPPSATEAWEQFTTVRRECKDPGFYRWPPHANILYPFIEPVYNSEDGAESSIEDQRISFRNELATQLSKAVEKIQPFDVTIDSFGTFGNNQRGVLWVYPKSHDKQTPHDNEDEQPLIRLHRLLEQQFPMCYDTRKTGAFNPHMTISHYANNDDALIAKENVESGWRSVSFHVPEIYMLERRGDDGQFKVSATIPLGVVNSKVVEFHDPPISFPAMPEVEEKWVHDERMDMKSRRKKNMKRDGSNPIMLLQGHRYFFGTKLSTKSFQHRSIVFAQHNDEHEASQHASNFVHSDIEWRLRPPEGTSRFNRLKVKLGAQILRLDCKLKGEKLPSVLCPRGGRALLEAYYKGQRKKKKIARFGFTTARGPSSAESELYLY
;
A
#
# COMPACT_ATOMS: atom_id res chain seq x y z
N MET A 1 29.95 -8.71 -11.94
CA MET A 1 28.63 -9.38 -12.03
C MET A 1 27.64 -8.52 -11.26
N ASP A 2 26.70 -7.85 -11.94
CA ASP A 2 25.61 -7.14 -11.27
C ASP A 2 24.74 -8.20 -10.55
N GLY A 3 24.19 -7.86 -9.38
CA GLY A 3 23.28 -8.76 -8.64
C GLY A 3 22.08 -9.23 -9.46
N ARG A 4 21.73 -8.54 -10.56
CA ARG A 4 20.74 -8.99 -11.53
C ARG A 4 21.20 -10.18 -12.37
N ASP A 5 22.47 -10.22 -12.76
CA ASP A 5 23.03 -11.33 -13.55
C ASP A 5 23.25 -12.57 -12.69
N ALA A 6 23.66 -12.37 -11.44
CA ALA A 6 23.76 -13.45 -10.45
C ALA A 6 22.39 -14.08 -10.16
N ALA A 7 21.33 -13.27 -10.02
CA ALA A 7 19.98 -13.76 -9.79
C ALA A 7 19.36 -14.44 -11.02
N ARG A 8 19.76 -14.03 -12.24
CA ARG A 8 19.29 -14.65 -13.48
C ARG A 8 19.93 -16.03 -13.69
N LEU A 9 21.23 -16.16 -13.45
CA LEU A 9 21.94 -17.44 -13.57
C LEU A 9 21.48 -18.46 -12.53
N LEU A 10 21.26 -18.01 -11.28
CA LEU A 10 20.73 -18.87 -10.21
C LEU A 10 19.34 -19.44 -10.54
N LYS A 11 18.52 -18.72 -11.32
CA LYS A 11 17.17 -19.15 -11.72
C LYS A 11 17.17 -20.12 -12.90
N LEU A 12 18.14 -19.98 -13.80
CA LEU A 12 18.36 -20.92 -14.90
C LEU A 12 18.87 -22.28 -14.38
N GLU A 13 19.73 -22.26 -13.37
CA GLU A 13 20.41 -23.46 -12.85
C GLU A 13 19.59 -24.22 -11.79
N LEU A 14 18.56 -23.57 -11.23
CA LEU A 14 17.53 -24.20 -10.39
C LEU A 14 16.31 -24.71 -11.21
N GLU A 15 16.38 -24.68 -12.54
CA GLU A 15 15.30 -25.06 -13.47
C GLU A 15 13.97 -24.28 -13.29
N ILE A 16 14.00 -23.13 -12.61
CA ILE A 16 12.83 -22.26 -12.37
C ILE A 16 12.45 -21.49 -13.66
N MET A 17 13.29 -21.49 -14.69
CA MET A 17 12.97 -20.98 -16.03
C MET A 17 13.33 -22.02 -17.10
N HIS A 18 12.35 -22.40 -17.93
CA HIS A 18 12.57 -23.27 -19.10
C HIS A 18 12.94 -22.46 -20.36
N ASN A 19 13.81 -23.04 -21.17
CA ASN A 19 14.30 -22.51 -22.44
C ASN A 19 13.26 -22.74 -23.54
N ASN A 20 12.69 -21.68 -24.13
CA ASN A 20 12.04 -21.80 -25.44
C ASN A 20 13.10 -21.54 -26.50
N ASN A 21 13.51 -22.63 -27.17
CA ASN A 21 14.42 -22.64 -28.31
C ASN A 21 13.95 -21.70 -29.43
N TYR A 22 14.87 -20.87 -29.92
CA TYR A 22 14.98 -20.59 -31.35
C TYR A 22 16.36 -21.05 -31.80
N GLU A 23 16.37 -21.71 -32.94
CA GLU A 23 17.44 -22.51 -33.53
C GLU A 23 18.81 -21.82 -33.57
N ILE A 24 19.84 -22.59 -33.24
CA ILE A 24 21.23 -22.32 -33.59
C ILE A 24 21.44 -22.84 -35.02
N LEU A 25 21.76 -21.93 -35.94
CA LEU A 25 22.40 -22.24 -37.21
C LEU A 25 23.91 -22.26 -36.98
N ASP A 26 24.51 -23.39 -37.32
CA ASP A 26 25.95 -23.67 -37.29
C ASP A 26 26.79 -22.60 -37.98
N SER A 27 27.91 -22.23 -37.37
CA SER A 27 29.17 -22.11 -38.11
C SER A 27 30.38 -22.21 -37.16
N GLU A 28 31.27 -23.08 -37.57
CA GLU A 28 32.51 -23.49 -36.94
C GLU A 28 33.53 -22.33 -36.80
N THR A 29 34.31 -22.35 -35.73
CA THR A 29 35.79 -22.25 -35.74
C THR A 29 36.29 -22.44 -34.30
N GLY A 30 37.35 -23.23 -34.13
CA GLY A 30 37.74 -23.85 -32.86
C GLY A 30 38.97 -23.26 -32.16
N ILE A 31 39.33 -23.98 -31.07
CA ILE A 31 40.67 -24.11 -30.41
C ILE A 31 41.07 -22.88 -29.56
N ASP A 32 41.52 -22.92 -28.30
CA ASP A 32 41.81 -23.94 -27.26
C ASP A 32 41.95 -23.17 -25.92
N GLY A 33 41.76 -23.84 -24.76
CA GLY A 33 42.21 -23.29 -23.47
C GLY A 33 41.76 -24.02 -22.21
N HIS A 34 42.61 -24.92 -21.71
CA HIS A 34 42.45 -25.86 -20.60
C HIS A 34 42.16 -25.28 -19.19
N ASN A 35 41.41 -26.10 -18.41
CA ASN A 35 41.54 -26.42 -16.97
C ASN A 35 41.19 -25.40 -15.88
N ASN A 36 40.10 -25.66 -15.15
CA ASN A 36 40.14 -26.20 -13.77
C ASN A 36 38.72 -26.30 -13.18
N PHE A 37 38.12 -27.49 -13.27
CA PHE A 37 37.09 -27.94 -12.34
C PHE A 37 37.78 -28.75 -11.24
N VAL A 38 37.26 -28.63 -10.01
CA VAL A 38 37.48 -29.46 -8.79
C VAL A 38 38.01 -28.60 -7.63
N ASN A 39 37.06 -28.03 -6.89
CA ASN A 39 37.01 -28.00 -5.42
C ASN A 39 35.88 -27.07 -4.97
N ASN A 40 34.67 -27.61 -4.79
CA ASN A 40 33.64 -26.98 -3.95
C ASN A 40 32.52 -27.94 -3.47
N ASP A 41 32.58 -29.24 -3.75
CA ASP A 41 31.50 -30.17 -3.39
C ASP A 41 31.40 -30.49 -1.88
N ALA A 42 32.49 -30.38 -1.12
CA ALA A 42 32.45 -30.68 0.32
C ALA A 42 31.68 -29.64 1.16
N VAL A 43 31.58 -28.40 0.69
CA VAL A 43 30.94 -27.29 1.42
C VAL A 43 29.44 -27.22 1.14
N MET A 44 29.01 -27.65 -0.05
CA MET A 44 27.59 -27.77 -0.42
C MET A 44 26.92 -28.98 0.23
N GLU A 45 27.66 -30.06 0.49
CA GLU A 45 27.10 -31.25 1.13
C GLU A 45 26.80 -31.04 2.64
N SER A 46 27.56 -30.18 3.33
CA SER A 46 27.28 -29.82 4.73
C SER A 46 25.94 -29.09 4.90
N GLY A 47 25.56 -28.25 3.93
CA GLY A 47 24.26 -27.57 3.93
C GLY A 47 23.10 -28.51 3.58
N ARG A 48 23.34 -29.44 2.63
CA ARG A 48 22.37 -30.48 2.25
C ARG A 48 22.09 -31.46 3.39
N ALA A 49 23.11 -31.87 4.15
CA ALA A 49 22.97 -32.80 5.27
C ALA A 49 22.15 -32.22 6.43
N ALA A 50 22.38 -30.95 6.80
CA ALA A 50 21.62 -30.27 7.85
C ALA A 50 20.14 -30.07 7.48
N ALA A 51 19.83 -29.86 6.19
CA ALA A 51 18.46 -29.76 5.71
C ALA A 51 17.73 -31.12 5.71
N ARG A 52 18.43 -32.22 5.42
CA ARG A 52 17.85 -33.57 5.41
C ARG A 52 17.55 -34.10 6.82
N GLU A 53 18.37 -33.79 7.82
CA GLU A 53 18.07 -34.19 9.22
C GLU A 53 16.87 -33.43 9.79
N LEU A 54 16.76 -32.13 9.51
CA LEU A 54 15.62 -31.30 9.94
C LEU A 54 14.28 -31.82 9.37
N LEU A 55 14.30 -32.32 8.12
CA LEU A 55 13.11 -32.90 7.49
C LEU A 55 12.76 -34.30 8.02
N LYS A 56 13.73 -35.07 8.51
CA LYS A 56 13.48 -36.37 9.15
C LYS A 56 12.89 -36.22 10.57
N GLU A 57 13.32 -35.22 11.34
CA GLU A 57 12.76 -34.93 12.66
C GLU A 57 11.32 -34.38 12.59
N MET A 58 10.97 -33.67 11.50
CA MET A 58 9.61 -33.12 11.34
C MET A 58 8.57 -34.17 10.91
N ASN A 59 8.97 -35.24 10.24
CA ASN A 59 8.07 -36.30 9.77
C ASN A 59 7.88 -37.45 10.79
N THR A 60 8.56 -37.41 11.93
CA THR A 60 8.50 -38.47 12.96
C THR A 60 7.67 -38.08 14.19
N ILE A 61 7.05 -36.89 14.20
CA ILE A 61 6.27 -36.37 15.33
C ILE A 61 4.74 -36.51 15.12
N ASP A 62 4.27 -36.82 13.91
CA ASP A 62 2.83 -37.06 13.62
C ASP A 62 2.52 -38.55 13.38
N GLY A 63 2.84 -39.41 14.36
CA GLY A 63 2.48 -40.83 14.34
C GLY A 63 2.21 -41.42 15.72
N ASN A 64 0.98 -41.94 15.90
CA ASN A 64 0.39 -42.65 17.06
C ASN A 64 0.05 -41.80 18.31
N ASP A 65 -1.07 -41.97 19.01
CA ASP A 65 -2.20 -42.92 19.00
C ASP A 65 -3.34 -42.32 19.85
N GLY A 66 -4.60 -42.73 19.65
CA GLY A 66 -5.64 -42.57 20.68
C GLY A 66 -7.11 -42.63 20.25
N ILE A 67 -7.62 -43.86 20.14
CA ILE A 67 -9.03 -44.28 19.92
C ILE A 67 -9.96 -43.95 21.11
N LEU A 68 -11.27 -43.76 20.84
CA LEU A 68 -12.51 -44.26 21.53
C LEU A 68 -13.71 -43.38 21.08
N ASP A 69 -14.68 -43.81 20.28
CA ASP A 69 -15.75 -44.82 20.38
C ASP A 69 -17.15 -44.18 20.61
N GLU A 70 -18.15 -44.84 20.03
CA GLU A 70 -19.49 -44.45 19.60
C GLU A 70 -20.55 -44.22 20.70
N SER A 71 -21.72 -43.75 20.22
CA SER A 71 -23.08 -44.14 20.66
C SER A 71 -23.82 -43.16 21.56
N SER A 72 -24.88 -42.54 21.02
CA SER A 72 -26.26 -42.97 21.33
C SER A 72 -27.33 -42.12 20.63
N THR A 73 -28.26 -42.84 20.03
CA THR A 73 -29.53 -42.45 19.42
C THR A 73 -30.64 -42.25 20.47
N HIS A 74 -31.57 -41.30 20.26
CA HIS A 74 -33.05 -41.44 20.38
C HIS A 74 -33.71 -40.03 20.28
N LEU A 75 -34.46 -39.65 19.23
CA LEU A 75 -35.84 -39.98 18.83
C LEU A 75 -36.99 -39.38 19.67
N LEU A 76 -37.91 -38.72 18.92
CA LEU A 76 -39.32 -38.33 19.17
C LEU A 76 -39.50 -36.94 19.83
N GLN A 77 -40.41 -36.04 19.41
CA GLN A 77 -41.72 -36.16 18.76
C GLN A 77 -42.20 -34.75 18.28
N THR A 78 -42.82 -34.68 17.09
CA THR A 78 -43.92 -33.77 16.61
C THR A 78 -43.80 -32.25 16.85
N SER A 79 -43.66 -31.42 15.81
CA SER A 79 -44.66 -30.98 14.82
C SER A 79 -45.73 -30.00 15.35
N ILE A 80 -45.77 -28.84 14.69
CA ILE A 80 -46.85 -27.83 14.61
C ILE A 80 -46.82 -26.77 15.72
N ASP A 81 -45.98 -25.75 15.51
CA ASP A 81 -46.32 -24.32 15.70
C ASP A 81 -45.32 -23.44 14.93
N ASP A 82 -45.15 -23.73 13.62
CA ASP A 82 -44.20 -23.06 12.71
C ASP A 82 -44.80 -21.83 11.98
N SER A 83 -45.74 -21.11 12.59
CA SER A 83 -46.33 -19.93 11.91
C SER A 83 -46.30 -18.62 12.69
N ILE A 84 -45.81 -18.58 13.92
CA ILE A 84 -45.67 -17.33 14.70
C ILE A 84 -44.36 -17.31 15.52
N GLN A 85 -43.26 -17.83 14.95
CA GLN A 85 -41.89 -17.59 15.47
C GLN A 85 -40.88 -17.25 14.38
N GLN A 86 -41.33 -17.04 13.14
CA GLN A 86 -40.47 -16.66 12.02
C GLN A 86 -40.53 -15.15 11.70
N THR A 87 -40.58 -14.33 12.75
CA THR A 87 -40.40 -12.86 12.67
C THR A 87 -39.61 -12.29 13.85
N LYS A 88 -38.90 -13.10 14.65
CA LYS A 88 -38.17 -12.60 15.82
C LYS A 88 -36.83 -13.27 16.14
N LEU A 89 -36.21 -13.91 15.16
CA LEU A 89 -34.85 -14.46 15.24
C LEU A 89 -34.12 -14.13 13.95
N GLU A 90 -33.77 -12.86 13.78
CA GLU A 90 -32.61 -12.35 13.02
C GLU A 90 -32.58 -10.81 13.10
N GLU A 91 -32.78 -10.24 14.29
CA GLU A 91 -32.02 -9.03 14.64
C GLU A 91 -30.58 -9.50 14.82
N SER A 92 -29.89 -9.72 13.70
CA SER A 92 -28.45 -9.89 13.72
C SER A 92 -27.90 -8.68 14.47
N SER A 93 -27.02 -8.96 15.42
CA SER A 93 -26.22 -8.00 16.16
C SER A 93 -25.41 -7.16 15.16
N SER A 94 -26.07 -6.22 14.50
CA SER A 94 -25.47 -5.30 13.55
C SER A 94 -24.58 -4.38 14.37
N SER A 95 -23.28 -4.63 14.33
CA SER A 95 -22.29 -3.76 14.97
C SER A 95 -22.60 -2.29 14.64
N ASN A 96 -22.48 -1.41 15.62
CA ASN A 96 -22.73 0.03 15.44
C ASN A 96 -21.71 0.71 14.53
N TYR A 97 -20.65 -0.01 14.16
CA TYR A 97 -19.56 0.43 13.30
C TYR A 97 -18.99 -0.77 12.52
N PHE A 98 -18.21 -0.49 11.48
CA PHE A 98 -17.55 -1.49 10.65
C PHE A 98 -16.43 -2.22 11.41
N ASP A 99 -16.51 -3.55 11.54
CA ASP A 99 -15.57 -4.36 12.33
C ASP A 99 -14.97 -5.58 11.58
N LEU A 100 -15.17 -5.67 10.26
CA LEU A 100 -14.56 -6.77 9.50
C LEU A 100 -13.06 -6.55 9.29
N PRO A 101 -12.26 -7.65 9.16
CA PRO A 101 -10.83 -7.58 8.88
C PRO A 101 -10.50 -6.69 7.68
N SER A 102 -9.81 -5.60 7.96
CA SER A 102 -9.53 -4.55 6.97
C SER A 102 -8.17 -3.88 7.22
N ARG A 103 -7.64 -3.24 6.19
CA ARG A 103 -6.46 -2.38 6.30
C ARG A 103 -6.69 -1.07 5.55
N LYS A 104 -6.03 -0.01 6.00
CA LYS A 104 -6.08 1.28 5.31
C LYS A 104 -5.24 1.26 4.03
N SER A 105 -5.80 1.84 2.98
CA SER A 105 -5.24 1.90 1.64
C SER A 105 -5.29 3.34 1.12
N HIS A 106 -4.13 3.87 0.73
CA HIS A 106 -4.04 5.18 0.03
C HIS A 106 -4.57 5.12 -1.41
N CYS A 107 -5.03 3.95 -1.82
CA CYS A 107 -5.71 3.70 -3.08
C CYS A 107 -7.23 3.70 -2.94
N MET A 108 -7.77 3.91 -1.72
CA MET A 108 -9.20 3.99 -1.43
C MET A 108 -9.53 5.30 -0.72
N THR A 109 -10.66 5.93 -1.05
CA THR A 109 -11.17 7.12 -0.37
C THR A 109 -12.70 7.15 -0.35
N ILE A 110 -13.29 7.77 0.67
CA ILE A 110 -14.65 8.32 0.61
C ILE A 110 -14.54 9.81 0.39
N CYS A 111 -15.17 10.33 -0.67
CA CYS A 111 -15.06 11.74 -1.02
C CYS A 111 -16.33 12.31 -1.64
N LEU A 112 -16.45 13.63 -1.51
CA LEU A 112 -17.34 14.44 -2.33
C LEU A 112 -16.68 14.72 -3.68
N VAL A 113 -17.41 14.56 -4.78
CA VAL A 113 -17.06 15.00 -6.13
C VAL A 113 -18.28 15.74 -6.68
N PRO A 114 -18.13 16.88 -7.39
CA PRO A 114 -19.27 17.49 -8.08
C PRO A 114 -19.94 16.45 -8.98
N PRO A 115 -21.27 16.26 -8.90
CA PRO A 115 -21.92 15.23 -9.71
C PRO A 115 -21.74 15.53 -11.20
N PRO A 116 -21.86 14.53 -12.09
CA PRO A 116 -21.73 14.76 -13.54
C PRO A 116 -22.69 15.82 -14.10
N SER A 117 -23.82 16.05 -13.44
CA SER A 117 -24.77 17.11 -13.80
C SER A 117 -24.28 18.53 -13.47
N ALA A 118 -23.25 18.70 -12.65
CA ALA A 118 -22.65 19.98 -12.29
C ALA A 118 -21.62 20.43 -13.34
N THR A 119 -22.06 20.57 -14.60
CA THR A 119 -21.18 20.81 -15.75
C THR A 119 -20.35 22.08 -15.60
N GLU A 120 -20.94 23.18 -15.11
CA GLU A 120 -20.23 24.45 -14.87
C GLU A 120 -19.08 24.28 -13.86
N ALA A 121 -19.30 23.54 -12.78
CA ALA A 121 -18.25 23.26 -11.80
C ALA A 121 -17.12 22.45 -12.43
N TRP A 122 -17.45 21.40 -13.18
CA TRP A 122 -16.47 20.58 -13.89
C TRP A 122 -15.65 21.36 -14.91
N GLU A 123 -16.28 22.21 -15.71
CA GLU A 123 -15.62 23.07 -16.70
C GLU A 123 -14.65 24.05 -16.03
N GLN A 124 -15.09 24.70 -14.96
CA GLN A 124 -14.28 25.69 -14.26
C GLN A 124 -13.10 25.05 -13.50
N PHE A 125 -13.34 23.93 -12.79
CA PHE A 125 -12.25 23.16 -12.18
C PHE A 125 -11.26 22.63 -13.23
N THR A 126 -11.75 22.15 -14.37
CA THR A 126 -10.89 21.63 -15.44
C THR A 126 -9.99 22.73 -15.99
N THR A 127 -10.55 23.90 -16.29
CA THR A 127 -9.81 25.07 -16.78
C THR A 127 -8.73 25.48 -15.79
N VAL A 128 -9.11 25.73 -14.53
CA VAL A 128 -8.17 26.25 -13.53
C VAL A 128 -7.10 25.22 -13.15
N ARG A 129 -7.44 23.93 -13.04
CA ARG A 129 -6.44 22.88 -12.77
C ARG A 129 -5.43 22.74 -13.91
N ARG A 130 -5.84 22.95 -15.16
CA ARG A 130 -4.91 22.99 -16.32
C ARG A 130 -4.00 24.21 -16.27
N GLU A 131 -4.57 25.40 -16.04
CA GLU A 131 -3.80 26.66 -15.92
C GLU A 131 -2.79 26.59 -14.77
N CYS A 132 -3.20 26.02 -13.63
CA CYS A 132 -2.35 25.82 -12.45
C CYS A 132 -1.41 24.61 -12.56
N LYS A 133 -1.41 23.90 -13.70
CA LYS A 133 -0.61 22.70 -13.95
C LYS A 133 -0.69 21.65 -12.85
N ASP A 134 -1.91 21.28 -12.47
CA ASP A 134 -2.14 20.30 -11.42
C ASP A 134 -1.52 18.92 -11.76
N PRO A 135 -0.52 18.43 -11.00
CA PRO A 135 0.05 17.09 -11.23
C PRO A 135 -0.95 15.96 -10.93
N GLY A 136 -2.07 16.27 -10.27
CA GLY A 136 -3.17 15.36 -10.02
C GLY A 136 -4.25 15.36 -11.11
N PHE A 137 -4.15 16.21 -12.14
CA PHE A 137 -5.21 16.47 -13.12
C PHE A 137 -5.79 15.20 -13.76
N TYR A 138 -4.93 14.31 -14.24
CA TYR A 138 -5.34 13.02 -14.81
C TYR A 138 -5.83 12.04 -13.75
N ARG A 139 -5.26 12.09 -12.54
CA ARG A 139 -5.40 11.02 -11.54
C ARG A 139 -6.63 11.15 -10.68
N TRP A 140 -7.07 12.37 -10.43
CA TRP A 140 -8.11 12.68 -9.48
C TRP A 140 -9.19 13.55 -10.13
N PRO A 141 -10.47 13.24 -9.94
CA PRO A 141 -11.52 14.24 -10.15
C PRO A 141 -11.35 15.42 -9.18
N PRO A 142 -11.96 16.58 -9.44
CA PRO A 142 -12.08 17.62 -8.42
C PRO A 142 -12.86 17.04 -7.25
N HIS A 143 -12.23 16.90 -6.09
CA HIS A 143 -12.80 16.17 -4.96
C HIS A 143 -12.44 16.81 -3.62
N ALA A 144 -13.29 16.60 -2.62
CA ALA A 144 -12.95 16.81 -1.22
C ALA A 144 -12.96 15.45 -0.51
N ASN A 145 -11.81 15.03 0.00
CA ASN A 145 -11.71 13.79 0.77
C ASN A 145 -12.45 13.93 2.10
N ILE A 146 -13.34 13.00 2.39
CA ILE A 146 -14.06 12.91 3.65
C ILE A 146 -13.31 11.93 4.57
N LEU A 147 -13.12 10.69 4.10
CA LEU A 147 -12.27 9.69 4.76
C LEU A 147 -11.13 9.27 3.83
N TYR A 148 -9.89 9.63 4.17
CA TYR A 148 -8.69 9.26 3.41
C TYR A 148 -7.46 9.07 4.32
N PRO A 149 -6.72 7.95 4.21
CA PRO A 149 -7.03 6.75 3.44
C PRO A 149 -8.26 6.00 3.94
N PHE A 150 -8.91 5.23 3.06
CA PHE A 150 -10.04 4.37 3.41
C PHE A 150 -9.64 2.88 3.45
N ILE A 151 -10.58 1.96 3.64
CA ILE A 151 -10.31 0.55 3.91
C ILE A 151 -10.38 -0.34 2.67
N GLU A 152 -9.57 -1.41 2.68
CA GLU A 152 -9.66 -2.55 1.78
C GLU A 152 -9.70 -3.87 2.60
N PRO A 153 -10.39 -4.91 2.12
CA PRO A 153 -10.50 -6.19 2.82
C PRO A 153 -9.16 -6.88 3.00
N VAL A 154 -9.02 -7.60 4.12
CA VAL A 154 -7.93 -8.56 4.34
C VAL A 154 -8.54 -9.95 4.27
N TYR A 155 -8.31 -10.65 3.17
CA TYR A 155 -8.76 -12.03 3.03
C TYR A 155 -7.83 -12.97 3.78
N ASN A 156 -8.41 -13.88 4.55
CA ASN A 156 -7.67 -14.96 5.18
C ASN A 156 -7.81 -16.20 4.31
N SER A 157 -6.67 -16.80 3.95
CA SER A 157 -6.57 -18.08 3.26
C SER A 157 -5.97 -19.13 4.19
N GLU A 158 -6.48 -19.21 5.42
CA GLU A 158 -6.05 -20.27 6.33
C GLU A 158 -6.75 -21.58 5.95
N ASP A 159 -5.96 -22.65 5.84
CA ASP A 159 -6.44 -24.00 5.61
C ASP A 159 -7.41 -24.38 6.74
N GLY A 160 -8.71 -24.48 6.43
CA GLY A 160 -9.77 -24.82 7.39
C GLY A 160 -10.91 -23.80 7.50
N ALA A 161 -10.81 -22.62 6.89
CA ALA A 161 -11.96 -21.73 6.76
C ALA A 161 -12.91 -22.25 5.67
N GLU A 162 -14.15 -22.62 6.04
CA GLU A 162 -15.20 -23.06 5.08
C GLU A 162 -15.60 -21.97 4.07
N SER A 163 -15.34 -20.70 4.37
CA SER A 163 -15.76 -19.56 3.56
C SER A 163 -14.76 -19.25 2.44
N SER A 164 -15.23 -19.25 1.19
CA SER A 164 -14.43 -18.89 0.03
C SER A 164 -14.01 -17.40 0.07
N ILE A 165 -12.97 -17.02 -0.69
CA ILE A 165 -12.59 -15.61 -0.85
C ILE A 165 -13.77 -14.77 -1.37
N GLU A 166 -14.62 -15.35 -2.21
CA GLU A 166 -15.79 -14.65 -2.75
C GLU A 166 -16.84 -14.40 -1.67
N ASP A 167 -17.07 -15.36 -0.76
CA ASP A 167 -17.97 -15.15 0.38
C ASP A 167 -17.45 -14.05 1.31
N GLN A 168 -16.13 -14.00 1.55
CA GLN A 168 -15.49 -12.93 2.32
C GLN A 168 -15.66 -11.57 1.61
N ARG A 169 -15.56 -11.52 0.27
CA ARG A 169 -15.81 -10.31 -0.54
C ARG A 169 -17.24 -9.83 -0.41
N ILE A 170 -18.20 -10.75 -0.52
CA ILE A 170 -19.63 -10.45 -0.43
C ILE A 170 -19.97 -9.95 0.97
N SER A 171 -19.51 -10.66 2.01
CA SER A 171 -19.69 -10.26 3.42
C SER A 171 -19.12 -8.87 3.67
N PHE A 172 -17.89 -8.60 3.22
CA PHE A 172 -17.25 -7.29 3.35
C PHE A 172 -18.06 -6.18 2.67
N ARG A 173 -18.53 -6.40 1.43
CA ARG A 173 -19.33 -5.41 0.69
C ARG A 173 -20.68 -5.15 1.35
N ASN A 174 -21.35 -6.20 1.85
CA ASN A 174 -22.65 -6.07 2.52
C ASN A 174 -22.52 -5.28 3.83
N GLU A 175 -21.50 -5.58 4.63
CA GLU A 175 -21.25 -4.82 5.85
C GLU A 175 -20.86 -3.38 5.52
N LEU A 176 -20.02 -3.17 4.49
CA LEU A 176 -19.64 -1.83 4.05
C LEU A 176 -20.85 -1.01 3.62
N ALA A 177 -21.77 -1.58 2.83
CA ALA A 177 -23.02 -0.93 2.43
C ALA A 177 -23.90 -0.61 3.62
N THR A 178 -24.00 -1.51 4.59
CA THR A 178 -24.80 -1.33 5.81
C THR A 178 -24.29 -0.14 6.61
N GLN A 179 -23.00 -0.09 6.87
CA GLN A 179 -22.37 0.97 7.68
C GLN A 179 -22.34 2.32 6.94
N LEU A 180 -22.12 2.33 5.62
CA LEU A 180 -22.25 3.54 4.81
C LEU A 180 -23.69 4.08 4.84
N SER A 181 -24.69 3.21 4.65
CA SER A 181 -26.11 3.58 4.68
C SER A 181 -26.51 4.25 6.00
N LYS A 182 -26.10 3.68 7.15
CA LYS A 182 -26.36 4.23 8.49
C LYS A 182 -25.81 5.66 8.70
N ALA A 183 -24.69 5.99 8.05
CA ALA A 183 -24.15 7.34 8.11
C ALA A 183 -24.94 8.31 7.22
N VAL A 184 -25.19 7.93 5.97
CA VAL A 184 -25.75 8.83 4.95
C VAL A 184 -27.26 9.03 5.05
N GLU A 185 -27.99 8.11 5.67
CA GLU A 185 -29.44 8.24 5.90
C GLU A 185 -29.80 9.49 6.73
N LYS A 186 -28.86 9.94 7.59
CA LYS A 186 -29.01 11.07 8.52
C LYS A 186 -28.65 12.41 7.89
N ILE A 187 -28.21 12.42 6.63
CA ILE A 187 -27.80 13.60 5.88
C ILE A 187 -28.71 13.73 4.67
N GLN A 188 -29.50 14.80 4.61
CA GLN A 188 -30.24 15.10 3.39
C GLN A 188 -29.29 15.55 2.27
N PRO A 189 -29.65 15.32 1.00
CA PRO A 189 -29.00 16.00 -0.11
C PRO A 189 -28.87 17.51 0.15
N PHE A 190 -27.71 18.07 -0.14
CA PHE A 190 -27.36 19.45 0.21
C PHE A 190 -26.72 20.15 -0.98
N ASP A 191 -26.60 21.47 -0.89
CA ASP A 191 -25.95 22.27 -1.93
C ASP A 191 -24.54 22.64 -1.50
N VAL A 192 -23.63 22.76 -2.47
CA VAL A 192 -22.26 23.20 -2.27
C VAL A 192 -22.01 24.44 -3.10
N THR A 193 -21.39 25.44 -2.50
CA THR A 193 -20.93 26.66 -3.16
C THR A 193 -19.41 26.77 -3.07
N ILE A 194 -18.77 27.11 -4.19
CA ILE A 194 -17.33 27.31 -4.31
C ILE A 194 -17.07 28.78 -4.61
N ASP A 195 -16.75 29.54 -3.56
CA ASP A 195 -16.47 30.97 -3.62
C ASP A 195 -15.23 31.39 -2.80
N SER A 196 -14.60 30.44 -2.11
CA SER A 196 -13.58 30.70 -1.10
C SER A 196 -12.34 29.85 -1.34
N PHE A 197 -11.18 30.48 -1.20
CA PHE A 197 -9.88 29.89 -1.50
C PHE A 197 -8.96 29.89 -0.28
N GLY A 198 -8.05 28.93 -0.25
CA GLY A 198 -7.00 28.89 0.76
C GLY A 198 -5.71 28.29 0.23
N THR A 199 -4.66 28.46 1.04
CA THR A 199 -3.40 27.75 0.86
C THR A 199 -3.00 27.06 2.14
N PHE A 200 -2.22 25.99 2.03
CA PHE A 200 -1.45 25.47 3.15
C PHE A 200 -0.12 24.94 2.65
N GLY A 201 0.89 25.00 3.51
CA GLY A 201 2.23 24.66 3.10
C GLY A 201 3.32 25.25 3.97
N ASN A 202 4.54 25.15 3.46
CA ASN A 202 5.74 25.74 4.00
C ASN A 202 6.71 26.04 2.84
N ASN A 203 7.97 26.38 3.15
CA ASN A 203 8.99 26.72 2.16
C ASN A 203 9.40 25.54 1.24
N GLN A 204 8.87 24.34 1.46
CA GLN A 204 9.18 23.13 0.73
C GLN A 204 7.97 22.47 0.06
N ARG A 205 6.76 23.01 0.27
CA ARG A 205 5.51 22.54 -0.33
C ARG A 205 4.44 23.61 -0.20
N GLY A 206 3.72 23.91 -1.28
CA GLY A 206 2.47 24.67 -1.24
C GLY A 206 1.31 23.87 -1.83
N VAL A 207 0.10 24.18 -1.39
CA VAL A 207 -1.15 23.64 -1.96
C VAL A 207 -2.12 24.80 -2.09
N LEU A 208 -2.69 24.97 -3.29
CA LEU A 208 -3.85 25.83 -3.52
C LEU A 208 -5.10 24.95 -3.48
N TRP A 209 -6.13 25.40 -2.78
CA TRP A 209 -7.38 24.67 -2.64
C TRP A 209 -8.58 25.62 -2.51
N VAL A 210 -9.76 25.09 -2.77
CA VAL A 210 -11.05 25.77 -2.54
C VAL A 210 -11.84 25.08 -1.44
N TYR A 211 -12.62 25.87 -0.72
CA TYR A 211 -13.50 25.39 0.34
C TYR A 211 -14.87 24.99 -0.25
N PRO A 212 -15.30 23.72 -0.15
CA PRO A 212 -16.64 23.29 -0.54
C PRO A 212 -17.65 23.66 0.54
N LYS A 213 -18.12 24.92 0.52
CA LYS A 213 -19.10 25.41 1.50
C LYS A 213 -20.43 24.68 1.30
N SER A 214 -20.73 23.73 2.18
CA SER A 214 -21.96 22.95 2.11
C SER A 214 -23.07 23.60 2.94
N HIS A 215 -24.29 23.64 2.41
CA HIS A 215 -25.44 24.21 3.09
C HIS A 215 -26.71 23.39 2.80
N ASP A 216 -27.60 23.34 3.79
CA ASP A 216 -28.93 22.76 3.65
C ASP A 216 -29.98 23.74 4.22
N LYS A 217 -31.27 23.40 4.06
CA LYS A 217 -32.36 24.25 4.55
C LYS A 217 -32.48 24.29 6.08
N GLN A 218 -31.79 23.39 6.79
CA GLN A 218 -31.98 23.15 8.23
C GLN A 218 -30.93 23.89 9.06
N THR A 219 -29.78 24.18 8.46
CA THR A 219 -28.62 24.74 9.14
C THR A 219 -28.55 26.26 8.94
N PRO A 220 -28.52 27.06 10.02
CA PRO A 220 -28.26 28.50 9.90
C PRO A 220 -26.93 28.76 9.17
N HIS A 221 -26.93 29.70 8.23
CA HIS A 221 -25.77 29.97 7.35
C HIS A 221 -24.46 30.31 8.08
N ASP A 222 -24.52 30.68 9.36
CA ASP A 222 -23.39 31.19 10.15
C ASP A 222 -22.75 30.14 11.07
N ASN A 223 -23.28 28.91 11.15
CA ASN A 223 -22.71 27.86 11.98
C ASN A 223 -21.86 26.88 11.15
N GLU A 224 -20.56 27.17 11.05
CA GLU A 224 -19.62 26.36 10.26
C GLU A 224 -19.52 24.90 10.73
N ASP A 225 -19.69 24.66 12.03
CA ASP A 225 -19.60 23.33 12.62
C ASP A 225 -20.81 22.44 12.31
N GLU A 226 -21.91 23.01 11.82
CA GLU A 226 -23.14 22.28 11.49
C GLU A 226 -23.33 22.08 9.98
N GLN A 227 -22.37 22.52 9.16
CA GLN A 227 -22.40 22.30 7.71
C GLN A 227 -22.59 20.81 7.37
N PRO A 228 -23.46 20.46 6.39
CA PRO A 228 -23.78 19.07 6.05
C PRO A 228 -22.54 18.19 5.80
N LEU A 229 -21.51 18.72 5.12
CA LEU A 229 -20.28 17.98 4.85
C LEU A 229 -19.46 17.68 6.12
N ILE A 230 -19.45 18.60 7.08
CA ILE A 230 -18.80 18.42 8.38
C ILE A 230 -19.56 17.37 9.21
N ARG A 231 -20.90 17.45 9.23
CA ARG A 231 -21.74 16.46 9.90
C ARG A 231 -21.60 15.07 9.29
N LEU A 232 -21.59 14.99 7.95
CA LEU A 232 -21.38 13.76 7.20
C LEU A 232 -20.02 13.12 7.54
N HIS A 233 -18.95 13.91 7.61
CA HIS A 233 -17.64 13.44 8.08
C HIS A 233 -17.72 12.77 9.45
N ARG A 234 -18.34 13.45 10.43
CA ARG A 234 -18.47 12.91 11.80
C ARG A 234 -19.25 11.59 11.83
N LEU A 235 -20.35 11.50 11.08
CA LEU A 235 -21.17 10.28 11.01
C LEU A 235 -20.43 9.13 10.33
N LEU A 236 -19.72 9.40 9.23
CA LEU A 236 -18.89 8.39 8.57
C LEU A 236 -17.74 7.94 9.47
N GLU A 237 -17.07 8.85 10.19
CA GLU A 237 -16.03 8.47 11.14
C GLU A 237 -16.58 7.61 12.30
N GLN A 238 -17.81 7.85 12.77
CA GLN A 238 -18.46 6.99 13.76
C GLN A 238 -18.68 5.57 13.23
N GLN A 239 -19.05 5.42 11.96
CA GLN A 239 -19.22 4.11 11.32
C GLN A 239 -17.86 3.46 10.95
N PHE A 240 -16.80 4.24 10.75
CA PHE A 240 -15.45 3.78 10.42
C PHE A 240 -14.38 4.39 11.34
N PRO A 241 -14.33 4.02 12.65
CA PRO A 241 -13.48 4.67 13.64
C PRO A 241 -11.97 4.59 13.35
N MET A 242 -11.54 3.62 12.53
CA MET A 242 -10.15 3.46 12.10
C MET A 242 -9.68 4.51 11.08
N CYS A 243 -10.62 5.22 10.44
CA CYS A 243 -10.43 6.17 9.33
C CYS A 243 -10.42 7.66 9.75
N TYR A 244 -9.89 7.97 10.93
CA TYR A 244 -9.82 9.35 11.48
C TYR A 244 -8.69 10.23 10.89
N ASP A 245 -8.00 9.77 9.83
CA ASP A 245 -6.77 10.39 9.32
C ASP A 245 -6.95 11.85 8.88
N THR A 246 -8.11 12.21 8.35
CA THR A 246 -8.43 13.57 7.89
C THR A 246 -8.52 14.58 9.02
N ARG A 247 -8.65 14.15 10.28
CA ARG A 247 -8.66 15.01 11.47
C ARG A 247 -7.46 14.82 12.40
N LYS A 248 -6.42 14.10 11.95
CA LYS A 248 -5.20 13.87 12.77
C LYS A 248 -4.49 15.14 13.20
N THR A 249 -4.62 16.20 12.42
CA THR A 249 -3.91 17.47 12.64
C THR A 249 -4.84 18.59 13.15
N GLY A 250 -6.07 18.29 13.53
CA GLY A 250 -7.04 19.28 14.00
C GLY A 250 -8.48 18.94 13.60
N ALA A 251 -9.34 19.95 13.59
CA ALA A 251 -10.69 19.80 13.07
C ALA A 251 -10.67 19.38 11.59
N PHE A 252 -11.70 18.65 11.17
CA PHE A 252 -11.89 18.34 9.76
C PHE A 252 -12.12 19.63 8.97
N ASN A 253 -11.24 19.91 8.01
CA ASN A 253 -11.35 21.06 7.12
C ASN A 253 -11.46 20.57 5.67
N PRO A 254 -12.68 20.48 5.11
CA PRO A 254 -12.88 20.00 3.76
C PRO A 254 -12.25 20.97 2.77
N HIS A 255 -11.54 20.43 1.79
CA HIS A 255 -10.88 21.24 0.77
C HIS A 255 -10.81 20.45 -0.53
N MET A 256 -11.00 21.14 -1.65
CA MET A 256 -10.75 20.60 -2.99
C MET A 256 -9.44 21.17 -3.52
N THR A 257 -8.44 20.32 -3.68
CA THR A 257 -7.13 20.75 -4.17
C THR A 257 -7.24 21.19 -5.63
N ILE A 258 -6.74 22.39 -5.93
CA ILE A 258 -6.55 22.87 -7.30
C ILE A 258 -5.20 22.43 -7.83
N SER A 259 -4.10 22.71 -7.11
CA SER A 259 -2.76 22.33 -7.56
C SER A 259 -1.75 22.31 -6.41
N HIS A 260 -0.55 21.80 -6.71
CA HIS A 260 0.57 21.69 -5.81
C HIS A 260 1.76 22.54 -6.29
N TYR A 261 2.38 23.28 -5.38
CA TYR A 261 3.48 24.19 -5.66
C TYR A 261 4.76 23.81 -4.89
N ALA A 262 5.89 24.39 -5.31
CA ALA A 262 7.19 24.12 -4.70
C ALA A 262 7.26 24.63 -3.25
N ASN A 263 6.58 25.73 -2.96
CA ASN A 263 6.50 26.37 -1.65
C ASN A 263 5.12 27.06 -1.50
N ASN A 264 4.82 27.56 -0.30
CA ASN A 264 3.54 28.21 -0.03
C ASN A 264 3.38 29.61 -0.66
N ASP A 265 4.48 30.33 -0.89
CA ASP A 265 4.45 31.67 -1.52
C ASP A 265 3.99 31.57 -2.99
N ASP A 266 4.49 30.57 -3.72
CA ASP A 266 4.02 30.25 -5.08
C ASP A 266 2.51 29.92 -5.08
N ALA A 267 2.03 29.21 -4.05
CA ALA A 267 0.62 28.89 -3.92
C ALA A 267 -0.24 30.12 -3.61
N LEU A 268 0.29 31.09 -2.85
CA LEU A 268 -0.38 32.36 -2.56
C LEU A 268 -0.50 33.23 -3.82
N ILE A 269 0.57 33.34 -4.61
CA ILE A 269 0.53 34.05 -5.90
C ILE A 269 -0.48 33.40 -6.84
N ALA A 270 -0.51 32.07 -6.90
CA ALA A 270 -1.49 31.36 -7.70
C ALA A 270 -2.93 31.56 -7.18
N LYS A 271 -3.13 31.60 -5.86
CA LYS A 271 -4.43 31.90 -5.24
C LYS A 271 -4.97 33.23 -5.75
N GLU A 272 -4.18 34.31 -5.68
CA GLU A 272 -4.60 35.65 -6.11
C GLU A 272 -5.03 35.66 -7.58
N ASN A 273 -4.25 35.02 -8.46
CA ASN A 273 -4.57 34.93 -9.88
C ASN A 273 -5.88 34.17 -10.13
N VAL A 274 -6.03 32.97 -9.54
CA VAL A 274 -7.21 32.14 -9.71
C VAL A 274 -8.46 32.80 -9.15
N GLU A 275 -8.37 33.35 -7.93
CA GLU A 275 -9.48 33.98 -7.22
C GLU A 275 -10.00 35.20 -8.00
N SER A 276 -9.11 35.98 -8.63
CA SER A 276 -9.51 37.15 -9.44
C SER A 276 -10.36 36.80 -10.66
N GLY A 277 -10.17 35.60 -11.22
CA GLY A 277 -10.90 35.11 -12.39
C GLY A 277 -12.05 34.16 -12.06
N TRP A 278 -12.19 33.78 -10.79
CA TRP A 278 -13.16 32.77 -10.38
C TRP A 278 -14.56 33.34 -10.28
N ARG A 279 -15.51 32.66 -10.94
CA ARG A 279 -16.93 32.88 -10.74
C ARG A 279 -17.44 31.89 -9.71
N SER A 280 -18.18 32.37 -8.71
CA SER A 280 -18.81 31.50 -7.72
C SER A 280 -19.69 30.47 -8.44
N VAL A 281 -19.46 29.18 -8.17
CA VAL A 281 -20.22 28.07 -8.75
C VAL A 281 -20.90 27.29 -7.63
N SER A 282 -22.15 26.89 -7.86
CA SER A 282 -22.92 26.08 -6.92
C SER A 282 -23.50 24.85 -7.59
N PHE A 283 -23.60 23.75 -6.85
CA PHE A 283 -24.18 22.51 -7.33
C PHE A 283 -24.85 21.71 -6.22
N HIS A 284 -25.87 20.96 -6.59
CA HIS A 284 -26.58 20.06 -5.69
C HIS A 284 -25.82 18.74 -5.53
N VAL A 285 -25.77 18.21 -4.31
CA VAL A 285 -25.08 16.97 -3.94
C VAL A 285 -26.10 15.95 -3.46
N PRO A 286 -26.54 15.02 -4.34
CA PRO A 286 -27.44 13.94 -3.95
C PRO A 286 -26.71 12.70 -3.41
N GLU A 287 -25.39 12.60 -3.63
CA GLU A 287 -24.59 11.40 -3.36
C GLU A 287 -23.11 11.76 -3.16
N ILE A 288 -22.39 10.85 -2.52
CA ILE A 288 -20.92 10.86 -2.42
C ILE A 288 -20.37 9.57 -3.02
N TYR A 289 -19.04 9.48 -3.14
CA TYR A 289 -18.40 8.38 -3.84
C TYR A 289 -17.34 7.69 -3.00
N MET A 290 -17.28 6.37 -3.12
CA MET A 290 -16.06 5.61 -2.83
C MET A 290 -15.25 5.54 -4.12
N LEU A 291 -14.02 6.05 -4.07
CA LEU A 291 -13.10 5.96 -5.19
C LEU A 291 -11.98 4.97 -4.90
N GLU A 292 -11.59 4.23 -5.92
CA GLU A 292 -10.44 3.33 -5.90
C GLU A 292 -9.48 3.60 -7.05
N ARG A 293 -8.21 3.26 -6.85
CA ARG A 293 -7.23 3.15 -7.94
C ARG A 293 -6.37 1.91 -7.77
N ARG A 294 -5.71 1.49 -8.84
CA ARG A 294 -4.77 0.36 -8.80
C ARG A 294 -3.31 0.83 -8.79
N GLY A 295 -2.48 0.22 -7.95
CA GLY A 295 -1.03 0.43 -7.96
C GLY A 295 -0.62 1.82 -7.46
N ASP A 296 0.40 2.44 -8.07
CA ASP A 296 0.84 3.82 -7.76
C ASP A 296 0.61 4.83 -8.91
N ASP A 297 0.14 4.30 -10.04
CA ASP A 297 -0.21 5.02 -11.27
C ASP A 297 -1.74 4.96 -11.51
N GLY A 298 -2.21 5.51 -12.62
CA GLY A 298 -3.63 5.49 -12.98
C GLY A 298 -4.52 6.49 -12.24
N GLN A 299 -5.80 6.47 -12.61
CA GLN A 299 -6.85 7.34 -12.05
C GLN A 299 -7.60 6.68 -10.90
N PHE A 300 -8.13 7.52 -10.01
CA PHE A 300 -9.21 7.16 -9.11
C PHE A 300 -10.52 7.05 -9.89
N LYS A 301 -11.17 5.89 -9.77
CA LYS A 301 -12.43 5.52 -10.39
C LYS A 301 -13.48 5.24 -9.32
N VAL A 302 -14.74 5.40 -9.65
CA VAL A 302 -15.87 5.13 -8.74
C VAL A 302 -16.01 3.63 -8.55
N SER A 303 -15.80 3.15 -7.33
CA SER A 303 -16.10 1.78 -6.92
C SER A 303 -17.40 1.67 -6.15
N ALA A 304 -17.92 2.77 -5.60
CA ALA A 304 -19.30 2.85 -5.13
C ALA A 304 -19.90 4.26 -5.24
N THR A 305 -21.19 4.32 -5.56
CA THR A 305 -22.05 5.50 -5.45
C THR A 305 -22.88 5.38 -4.17
N ILE A 306 -22.84 6.39 -3.32
CA ILE A 306 -23.42 6.37 -1.98
C ILE A 306 -24.46 7.50 -1.89
N PRO A 307 -25.76 7.21 -2.06
CA PRO A 307 -26.82 8.22 -2.05
C PRO A 307 -27.00 8.81 -0.65
N LEU A 308 -27.29 10.11 -0.58
CA LEU A 308 -27.62 10.81 0.66
C LEU A 308 -29.12 10.78 0.93
N GLY A 309 -29.48 10.67 2.22
CA GLY A 309 -30.83 10.74 2.73
C GLY A 309 -31.67 9.48 2.51
N VAL A 310 -32.80 9.40 3.21
CA VAL A 310 -33.73 8.25 3.14
C VAL A 310 -34.68 8.35 1.94
N VAL A 311 -34.94 9.57 1.46
CA VAL A 311 -36.03 9.87 0.50
C VAL A 311 -35.79 9.23 -0.87
N ASN A 312 -34.53 8.95 -1.22
CA ASN A 312 -34.20 8.46 -2.55
C ASN A 312 -34.50 6.97 -2.75
N SER A 313 -34.77 6.18 -1.70
CA SER A 313 -34.87 4.69 -1.75
C SER A 313 -33.68 3.98 -2.44
N LYS A 314 -32.64 4.73 -2.79
CA LYS A 314 -31.44 4.25 -3.44
C LYS A 314 -30.53 3.68 -2.36
N VAL A 315 -30.01 2.50 -2.62
CA VAL A 315 -29.00 1.86 -1.79
C VAL A 315 -27.60 2.19 -2.32
N VAL A 316 -26.58 1.92 -1.51
CA VAL A 316 -25.19 1.98 -1.96
C VAL A 316 -25.01 1.07 -3.18
N GLU A 317 -24.61 1.65 -4.30
CA GLU A 317 -24.39 0.95 -5.56
C GLU A 317 -22.88 0.76 -5.75
N PHE A 318 -22.44 -0.48 -5.83
CA PHE A 318 -21.03 -0.80 -6.09
C PHE A 318 -20.79 -1.08 -7.57
N HIS A 319 -19.63 -0.64 -8.07
CA HIS A 319 -19.22 -0.77 -9.46
C HIS A 319 -18.01 -1.71 -9.57
N ASP A 320 -18.21 -2.89 -10.17
CA ASP A 320 -17.14 -3.84 -10.50
C ASP A 320 -17.30 -4.26 -11.98
N PRO A 321 -16.46 -3.76 -12.90
CA PRO A 321 -15.29 -2.91 -12.64
C PRO A 321 -15.64 -1.47 -12.24
N PRO A 322 -14.74 -0.77 -11.53
CA PRO A 322 -14.90 0.65 -11.22
C PRO A 322 -15.01 1.52 -12.48
N ILE A 323 -15.88 2.53 -12.43
CA ILE A 323 -16.20 3.42 -13.56
C ILE A 323 -15.51 4.78 -13.45
N SER A 324 -15.17 5.38 -14.58
CA SER A 324 -14.61 6.74 -14.62
C SER A 324 -15.72 7.79 -14.61
N PHE A 325 -15.46 8.98 -14.07
CA PHE A 325 -16.33 10.13 -14.30
C PHE A 325 -16.26 10.54 -15.79
N PRO A 326 -17.41 10.90 -16.42
CA PRO A 326 -17.42 11.28 -17.85
C PRO A 326 -16.52 12.45 -18.21
N ALA A 327 -16.33 13.40 -17.30
CA ALA A 327 -15.53 14.61 -17.51
C ALA A 327 -14.03 14.43 -17.20
N MET A 328 -13.59 13.24 -16.77
CA MET A 328 -12.18 12.96 -16.52
C MET A 328 -11.40 12.74 -17.83
N PRO A 329 -10.15 13.20 -17.95
CA PRO A 329 -9.34 12.95 -19.13
C PRO A 329 -9.07 11.45 -19.32
N GLU A 330 -9.19 10.94 -20.54
CA GLU A 330 -8.96 9.51 -20.82
C GLU A 330 -7.47 9.14 -20.80
N VAL A 331 -6.59 10.09 -21.16
CA VAL A 331 -5.15 9.89 -21.30
C VAL A 331 -4.37 10.86 -20.40
N GLU A 332 -3.28 10.37 -19.79
CA GLU A 332 -2.34 11.23 -19.07
C GLU A 332 -1.53 12.04 -20.10
N GLU A 333 -1.87 13.32 -20.27
CA GLU A 333 -1.10 14.21 -21.13
C GLU A 333 0.34 14.35 -20.63
N LYS A 334 1.28 14.55 -21.55
CA LYS A 334 2.71 14.62 -21.25
C LYS A 334 3.04 15.65 -20.16
N TRP A 335 2.41 16.82 -20.19
CA TRP A 335 2.68 17.86 -19.19
C TRP A 335 2.21 17.43 -17.79
N VAL A 336 1.09 16.71 -17.68
CA VAL A 336 0.60 16.18 -16.39
C VAL A 336 1.59 15.17 -15.83
N HIS A 337 2.06 14.27 -16.70
CA HIS A 337 3.05 13.28 -16.33
C HIS A 337 4.36 13.92 -15.84
N ASP A 338 4.88 14.89 -16.60
CA ASP A 338 6.12 15.59 -16.29
C ASP A 338 6.00 16.33 -14.94
N GLU A 339 4.91 17.08 -14.71
CA GLU A 339 4.64 17.77 -13.43
C GLU A 339 4.53 16.79 -12.25
N ARG A 340 3.89 15.64 -12.46
CA ARG A 340 3.77 14.58 -11.45
C ARG A 340 5.14 14.01 -11.09
N MET A 341 6.00 13.76 -12.07
CA MET A 341 7.36 13.26 -11.84
C MET A 341 8.23 14.30 -11.14
N ASP A 342 8.11 15.57 -11.51
CA ASP A 342 8.80 16.67 -10.85
C ASP A 342 8.35 16.85 -9.40
N MET A 343 7.05 16.74 -9.12
CA MET A 343 6.54 16.71 -7.75
C MET A 343 7.11 15.52 -6.94
N LYS A 344 7.12 14.30 -7.50
CA LYS A 344 7.71 13.11 -6.84
C LYS A 344 9.21 13.32 -6.57
N SER A 345 9.94 13.88 -7.53
CA SER A 345 11.37 14.19 -7.42
C SER A 345 11.65 15.20 -6.29
N ARG A 346 10.88 16.30 -6.24
CA ARG A 346 10.95 17.32 -5.17
C ARG A 346 10.74 16.69 -3.79
N ARG A 347 9.66 15.91 -3.61
CA ARG A 347 9.37 15.22 -2.33
C ARG A 347 10.52 14.31 -1.91
N LYS A 348 11.08 13.52 -2.84
CA LYS A 348 12.21 12.64 -2.56
C LYS A 348 13.48 13.40 -2.15
N LYS A 349 13.73 14.58 -2.72
CA LYS A 349 14.87 15.44 -2.34
C LYS A 349 14.68 16.02 -0.93
N ASN A 350 13.49 16.50 -0.59
CA ASN A 350 13.18 17.06 0.74
C ASN A 350 13.32 15.99 1.82
N MET A 351 12.82 14.77 1.57
CA MET A 351 12.97 13.65 2.51
C MET A 351 14.43 13.30 2.83
N LYS A 352 15.33 13.38 1.83
CA LYS A 352 16.76 13.17 2.04
C LYS A 352 17.39 14.26 2.91
N ARG A 353 16.92 15.50 2.80
CA ARG A 353 17.39 16.63 3.62
C ARG A 353 16.95 16.49 5.07
N ASP A 354 15.72 16.03 5.29
CA ASP A 354 15.13 15.91 6.63
C ASP A 354 15.53 14.61 7.35
N GLY A 355 16.36 13.76 6.74
CA GLY A 355 16.78 12.47 7.31
C GLY A 355 15.66 11.42 7.42
N SER A 356 14.48 11.72 6.88
CA SER A 356 13.33 10.81 6.83
C SER A 356 13.47 9.80 5.68
N ASN A 357 13.55 8.50 5.99
CA ASN A 357 13.53 7.44 4.99
C ASN A 357 12.09 7.16 4.53
N PRO A 358 11.83 6.89 3.24
CA PRO A 358 10.50 6.51 2.79
C PRO A 358 10.07 5.17 3.39
N ILE A 359 8.85 5.14 3.94
CA ILE A 359 8.09 3.91 4.08
C ILE A 359 7.65 3.54 2.66
N MET A 360 8.44 2.70 1.98
CA MET A 360 7.96 2.02 0.79
C MET A 360 6.93 0.98 1.25
N LEU A 361 5.64 1.27 1.04
CA LEU A 361 4.62 0.23 0.97
C LEU A 361 4.86 -0.56 -0.31
N LEU A 362 5.64 -1.63 -0.19
CA LEU A 362 5.72 -2.69 -1.19
C LEU A 362 4.36 -3.42 -1.22
N GLN A 363 3.42 -2.93 -2.03
CA GLN A 363 2.31 -3.75 -2.53
C GLN A 363 2.77 -4.45 -3.81
N GLY A 364 2.48 -5.75 -3.88
CA GLY A 364 3.07 -6.68 -4.84
C GLY A 364 2.76 -6.42 -6.32
N HIS A 365 3.83 -6.43 -7.11
CA HIS A 365 4.00 -7.02 -8.44
C HIS A 365 2.94 -6.81 -9.55
N ARG A 366 3.34 -6.08 -10.60
CA ARG A 366 3.50 -6.58 -11.98
C ARG A 366 4.54 -5.70 -12.71
N TYR A 367 5.60 -6.31 -13.23
CA TYR A 367 6.63 -5.63 -14.04
C TYR A 367 6.23 -5.66 -15.52
N PHE A 368 6.12 -4.49 -16.14
CA PHE A 368 6.18 -4.35 -17.60
C PHE A 368 7.61 -3.94 -18.00
N PHE A 369 8.21 -4.69 -18.92
CA PHE A 369 9.47 -4.34 -19.57
C PHE A 369 9.20 -3.35 -20.70
N GLY A 370 9.85 -2.19 -20.64
CA GLY A 370 9.95 -1.24 -21.75
C GLY A 370 11.41 -0.91 -21.98
N THR A 371 12.06 -1.63 -22.89
CA THR A 371 13.36 -1.27 -23.45
C THR A 371 13.20 -0.17 -24.48
N LYS A 372 13.91 0.95 -24.31
CA LYS A 372 14.47 1.73 -25.43
C LYS A 372 15.60 2.63 -24.92
N LEU A 373 16.82 2.19 -25.23
CA LEU A 373 18.00 3.04 -25.33
C LEU A 373 17.74 4.09 -26.41
N SER A 374 17.94 5.36 -26.08
CA SER A 374 18.12 6.42 -27.06
C SER A 374 19.42 7.13 -26.76
N THR A 375 20.38 6.91 -27.64
CA THR A 375 21.64 7.63 -27.79
C THR A 375 21.36 9.04 -28.27
N LYS A 376 21.63 10.06 -27.44
CA LYS A 376 21.93 11.40 -27.95
C LYS A 376 23.10 12.02 -27.20
N SER A 377 24.15 12.24 -27.97
CA SER A 377 25.28 13.10 -27.73
C SER A 377 24.87 14.45 -27.14
N PHE A 378 25.51 14.87 -26.05
CA PHE A 378 25.64 16.28 -25.74
C PHE A 378 27.09 16.60 -25.44
N GLN A 379 27.56 17.57 -26.21
CA GLN A 379 28.92 18.06 -26.27
C GLN A 379 29.36 18.73 -24.96
N HIS A 380 30.66 18.57 -24.70
CA HIS A 380 31.52 19.38 -23.84
C HIS A 380 31.00 20.81 -23.57
N ARG A 381 30.73 21.10 -22.30
CA ARG A 381 31.01 22.42 -21.73
C ARG A 381 31.73 22.25 -20.41
N SER A 382 32.99 22.66 -20.44
CA SER A 382 33.93 22.73 -19.34
C SER A 382 33.40 23.67 -18.26
N ILE A 383 33.31 23.19 -17.03
CA ILE A 383 33.26 24.05 -15.84
C ILE A 383 34.52 23.71 -15.04
N VAL A 384 35.42 24.69 -15.05
CA VAL A 384 36.64 24.75 -14.26
C VAL A 384 36.23 24.84 -12.78
N PHE A 385 36.67 23.88 -11.98
CA PHE A 385 36.83 24.08 -10.55
C PHE A 385 38.32 24.00 -10.22
N ALA A 386 38.74 24.97 -9.43
CA ALA A 386 40.11 25.30 -9.09
C ALA A 386 40.89 24.10 -8.55
N GLN A 387 42.08 23.92 -9.10
CA GLN A 387 43.16 23.14 -8.53
C GLN A 387 43.57 23.76 -7.19
N HIS A 388 43.47 22.99 -6.12
CA HIS A 388 44.54 22.98 -5.13
C HIS A 388 44.96 21.54 -4.85
N ASN A 389 46.28 21.38 -4.92
CA ASN A 389 47.03 20.16 -4.87
C ASN A 389 46.84 19.46 -3.53
N ASP A 390 46.60 18.16 -3.59
CA ASP A 390 47.39 17.18 -2.86
C ASP A 390 47.32 15.86 -3.66
N GLU A 391 48.15 15.79 -4.69
CA GLU A 391 48.54 14.54 -5.31
C GLU A 391 49.55 13.85 -4.38
N HIS A 392 49.07 12.98 -3.51
CA HIS A 392 49.76 11.75 -3.13
C HIS A 392 48.72 10.75 -2.60
N GLU A 393 48.80 9.51 -3.08
CA GLU A 393 47.91 8.36 -2.82
C GLU A 393 46.66 8.21 -3.71
N ALA A 394 46.85 8.30 -5.03
CA ALA A 394 46.07 7.46 -5.95
C ALA A 394 46.80 6.12 -6.14
N SER A 395 46.33 5.09 -5.43
CA SER A 395 46.30 3.66 -5.81
C SER A 395 46.58 2.77 -4.60
N GLN A 396 45.52 2.29 -3.95
CA GLN A 396 45.39 0.93 -3.39
C GLN A 396 44.07 0.84 -2.61
N HIS A 397 43.35 -0.26 -2.85
CA HIS A 397 42.11 -0.68 -2.17
C HIS A 397 40.80 0.04 -2.54
N ALA A 398 40.35 -0.12 -3.79
CA ALA A 398 38.97 -0.53 -3.97
C ALA A 398 38.87 -1.98 -3.46
N SER A 399 38.72 -2.16 -2.15
CA SER A 399 38.50 -3.49 -1.57
C SER A 399 37.23 -4.05 -2.20
N ASN A 400 37.36 -5.16 -2.93
CA ASN A 400 36.20 -5.92 -3.39
C ASN A 400 35.27 -6.13 -2.20
N PHE A 401 34.05 -5.62 -2.30
CA PHE A 401 33.05 -5.76 -1.27
C PHE A 401 32.65 -7.25 -1.18
N VAL A 402 33.08 -7.94 -0.13
CA VAL A 402 32.83 -9.39 0.04
C VAL A 402 31.71 -9.59 1.06
N HIS A 403 30.95 -10.69 0.96
CA HIS A 403 29.85 -10.99 1.89
C HIS A 403 30.27 -11.04 3.38
N SER A 404 31.56 -11.31 3.67
CA SER A 404 32.12 -11.28 5.02
C SER A 404 32.08 -9.90 5.69
N ASP A 405 32.01 -8.84 4.88
CA ASP A 405 32.00 -7.44 5.34
C ASP A 405 30.63 -6.99 5.85
N ILE A 406 29.61 -7.84 5.67
CA ILE A 406 28.22 -7.60 6.07
C ILE A 406 27.94 -8.30 7.40
N GLU A 407 27.40 -7.54 8.35
CA GLU A 407 26.78 -8.06 9.56
C GLU A 407 25.25 -8.00 9.43
N TRP A 408 24.61 -9.15 9.53
CA TRP A 408 23.16 -9.27 9.52
C TRP A 408 22.61 -9.21 10.95
N ARG A 409 21.59 -8.38 11.16
CA ARG A 409 20.93 -8.23 12.47
C ARG A 409 19.43 -8.40 12.32
N LEU A 410 18.86 -9.24 13.16
CA LEU A 410 17.42 -9.37 13.26
C LEU A 410 16.85 -8.37 14.28
N ARG A 411 15.79 -7.68 13.89
CA ARG A 411 15.05 -6.75 14.75
C ARG A 411 13.58 -7.18 14.87
N PRO A 412 12.98 -7.00 16.06
CA PRO A 412 11.53 -7.07 16.21
C PRO A 412 10.81 -6.06 15.31
N PRO A 413 9.54 -6.31 14.94
CA PRO A 413 8.78 -5.43 14.06
C PRO A 413 8.65 -3.99 14.60
N GLU A 414 8.43 -3.04 13.69
CA GLU A 414 8.05 -1.67 14.05
C GLU A 414 6.77 -1.70 14.91
N GLY A 415 6.74 -0.90 15.98
CA GLY A 415 5.66 -0.95 16.98
C GLY A 415 5.89 -1.88 18.17
N THR A 416 6.91 -2.75 18.16
CA THR A 416 7.22 -3.59 19.34
C THR A 416 7.58 -2.72 20.55
N SER A 417 6.82 -2.86 21.65
CA SER A 417 7.03 -2.10 22.90
C SER A 417 8.46 -2.25 23.44
N ARG A 418 8.94 -1.23 24.18
CA ARG A 418 10.28 -1.26 24.79
C ARG A 418 10.46 -2.49 25.70
N PHE A 419 9.39 -2.89 26.40
CA PHE A 419 9.38 -4.06 27.28
C PHE A 419 9.50 -5.38 26.50
N ASN A 420 8.78 -5.54 25.39
CA ASN A 420 8.89 -6.74 24.58
C ASN A 420 10.26 -6.85 23.88
N ARG A 421 10.87 -5.72 23.49
CA ARG A 421 12.26 -5.70 23.02
C ARG A 421 13.26 -6.13 24.09
N LEU A 422 13.02 -5.75 25.34
CA LEU A 422 13.85 -6.15 26.48
C LEU A 422 13.69 -7.66 26.76
N LYS A 423 12.46 -8.19 26.74
CA LYS A 423 12.18 -9.63 26.85
C LYS A 423 12.90 -10.46 25.78
N VAL A 424 12.85 -10.04 24.52
CA VAL A 424 13.56 -10.73 23.42
C VAL A 424 15.08 -10.70 23.62
N LYS A 425 15.64 -9.57 24.10
CA LYS A 425 17.06 -9.47 24.43
C LYS A 425 17.47 -10.40 25.59
N LEU A 426 16.67 -10.46 26.64
CA LEU A 426 16.88 -11.35 27.79
C LEU A 426 16.80 -12.82 27.35
N GLY A 427 15.76 -13.21 26.60
CA GLY A 427 15.62 -14.55 26.06
C GLY A 427 16.83 -14.97 25.20
N ALA A 428 17.33 -14.07 24.34
CA ALA A 428 18.53 -14.33 23.55
C ALA A 428 19.82 -14.44 24.38
N GLN A 429 19.91 -13.76 25.53
CA GLN A 429 21.04 -13.93 26.45
C GLN A 429 20.96 -15.22 27.26
N ILE A 430 19.75 -15.60 27.69
CA ILE A 430 19.50 -16.89 28.37
C ILE A 430 19.85 -18.06 27.44
N LEU A 431 19.42 -18.02 26.19
CA LEU A 431 19.78 -19.02 25.17
C LEU A 431 21.29 -19.10 24.92
N ARG A 432 21.99 -17.96 24.83
CA ARG A 432 23.46 -17.94 24.71
C ARG A 432 24.15 -18.59 25.90
N LEU A 433 23.63 -18.33 27.10
CA LEU A 433 24.17 -18.90 28.33
C LEU A 433 23.90 -20.41 28.38
N ASP A 434 22.69 -20.84 28.03
CA ASP A 434 22.29 -22.25 28.00
C ASP A 434 23.13 -23.04 26.98
N CYS A 435 23.27 -22.56 25.74
CA CYS A 435 24.14 -23.19 24.74
C CYS A 435 25.60 -23.24 25.21
N LYS A 436 26.09 -22.19 25.89
CA LYS A 436 27.47 -22.16 26.43
C LYS A 436 27.66 -23.18 27.57
N LEU A 437 26.64 -23.36 28.42
CA LEU A 437 26.68 -24.32 29.52
C LEU A 437 26.57 -25.77 29.03
N LYS A 438 25.81 -26.01 27.95
CA LYS A 438 25.61 -27.33 27.35
C LYS A 438 26.66 -27.71 26.29
N GLY A 439 27.58 -26.80 25.95
CA GLY A 439 28.56 -27.00 24.88
C GLY A 439 27.94 -27.05 23.48
N GLU A 440 26.70 -26.56 23.33
CA GLU A 440 25.95 -26.61 22.08
C GLU A 440 26.27 -25.41 21.17
N LYS A 441 26.15 -25.63 19.86
CA LYS A 441 26.35 -24.57 18.87
C LYS A 441 25.14 -23.64 18.89
N LEU A 442 25.41 -22.33 19.01
CA LEU A 442 24.37 -21.32 19.01
C LEU A 442 23.53 -21.36 17.72
N PRO A 443 22.19 -21.26 17.80
CA PRO A 443 21.35 -21.18 16.61
C PRO A 443 21.73 -19.95 15.77
N SER A 444 21.82 -20.15 14.45
CA SER A 444 22.31 -19.15 13.49
C SER A 444 21.43 -17.90 13.43
N VAL A 445 20.13 -18.04 13.71
CA VAL A 445 19.16 -16.95 13.78
C VAL A 445 18.15 -17.23 14.89
N LEU A 446 17.95 -16.27 15.78
CA LEU A 446 16.89 -16.29 16.78
C LEU A 446 15.73 -15.44 16.29
N CYS A 447 14.68 -16.07 15.75
CA CYS A 447 13.47 -15.36 15.35
C CYS A 447 12.29 -15.72 16.27
N PRO A 448 11.52 -14.75 16.79
CA PRO A 448 10.25 -15.06 17.43
C PRO A 448 9.31 -15.77 16.44
N ARG A 449 8.62 -16.82 16.88
CA ARG A 449 7.57 -17.51 16.09
C ARG A 449 6.41 -16.54 15.83
N GLY A 450 5.82 -16.63 14.62
CA GLY A 450 4.53 -16.02 14.30
C GLY A 450 4.51 -14.50 14.05
N GLY A 451 5.56 -13.91 13.48
CA GLY A 451 5.58 -12.45 13.25
C GLY A 451 6.33 -11.97 12.03
N ARG A 452 6.23 -10.65 11.78
CA ARG A 452 7.09 -9.91 10.86
C ARG A 452 8.40 -9.58 11.56
N ALA A 453 9.53 -9.97 10.99
CA ALA A 453 10.85 -9.61 11.49
C ALA A 453 11.58 -8.72 10.48
N LEU A 454 12.56 -7.97 10.97
CA LEU A 454 13.33 -7.03 10.16
C LEU A 454 14.78 -7.45 10.13
N LEU A 455 15.28 -7.82 8.96
CA LEU A 455 16.69 -8.08 8.73
C LEU A 455 17.40 -6.78 8.34
N GLU A 456 18.41 -6.38 9.09
CA GLU A 456 19.23 -5.21 8.81
C GLU A 456 20.64 -5.66 8.41
N ALA A 457 21.17 -5.12 7.31
CA ALA A 457 22.56 -5.33 6.90
C ALA A 457 23.41 -4.13 7.32
N TYR A 458 24.53 -4.40 7.98
CA TYR A 458 25.51 -3.40 8.41
C TYR A 458 26.87 -3.68 7.80
N TYR A 459 27.50 -2.67 7.23
CA TYR A 459 28.89 -2.74 6.80
C TYR A 459 29.84 -2.62 8.00
N LYS A 460 30.76 -3.57 8.14
CA LYS A 460 31.81 -3.61 9.16
C LYS A 460 33.00 -2.71 8.77
N GLY A 461 32.78 -1.42 8.62
CA GLY A 461 33.86 -0.45 8.39
C GLY A 461 34.68 -0.17 9.66
N GLN A 462 35.94 0.27 9.51
CA GLN A 462 36.94 0.33 10.58
C GLN A 462 36.64 1.23 11.79
N ARG A 463 35.61 2.10 11.76
CA ARG A 463 35.29 2.98 12.91
C ARG A 463 33.83 2.96 13.37
N LYS A 464 32.85 2.72 12.49
CA LYS A 464 31.42 2.61 12.88
C LYS A 464 30.66 1.69 11.90
N LYS A 465 29.76 0.87 12.45
CA LYS A 465 28.85 0.04 11.65
C LYS A 465 27.89 0.94 10.88
N LYS A 466 27.96 0.94 9.55
CA LYS A 466 27.04 1.71 8.69
C LYS A 466 25.92 0.81 8.21
N LYS A 467 24.66 1.17 8.46
CA LYS A 467 23.52 0.43 7.92
C LYS A 467 23.48 0.61 6.40
N ILE A 468 23.46 -0.50 5.66
CA ILE A 468 23.50 -0.51 4.19
C ILE A 468 22.22 -1.06 3.56
N ALA A 469 21.47 -1.92 4.26
CA ALA A 469 20.19 -2.42 3.77
C ALA A 469 19.24 -2.83 4.90
N ARG A 470 17.96 -2.99 4.56
CA ARG A 470 16.88 -3.44 5.45
C ARG A 470 15.87 -4.27 4.65
N PHE A 471 15.52 -5.44 5.15
CA PHE A 471 14.57 -6.36 4.54
C PHE A 471 13.51 -6.73 5.59
N GLY A 472 12.24 -6.65 5.23
CA GLY A 472 11.18 -7.28 6.02
C GLY A 472 11.07 -8.74 5.57
N PHE A 473 10.99 -9.67 6.51
CA PHE A 473 10.58 -11.03 6.22
C PHE A 473 9.56 -11.51 7.26
N THR A 474 8.73 -12.44 6.82
CA THR A 474 7.72 -13.10 7.66
C THR A 474 8.23 -14.48 8.01
N THR A 475 8.06 -14.91 9.25
CA THR A 475 8.30 -16.31 9.64
C THR A 475 7.07 -17.19 9.51
N ALA A 476 5.95 -16.66 9.05
CA ALA A 476 4.83 -17.50 8.64
C ALA A 476 5.22 -18.25 7.37
N ARG A 477 4.96 -19.57 7.32
CA ARG A 477 5.03 -20.34 6.08
C ARG A 477 4.16 -19.63 5.03
N GLY A 478 4.72 -19.40 3.84
CA GLY A 478 3.89 -19.05 2.70
C GLY A 478 3.05 -20.26 2.27
N PRO A 479 1.98 -20.05 1.49
CA PRO A 479 1.26 -21.16 0.89
C PRO A 479 2.23 -22.05 0.09
N SER A 480 2.05 -23.36 0.18
CA SER A 480 2.81 -24.30 -0.65
C SER A 480 2.54 -23.98 -2.12
N SER A 481 3.58 -23.84 -2.94
CA SER A 481 3.39 -23.62 -4.38
C SER A 481 2.68 -24.82 -4.98
N ALA A 482 1.54 -24.60 -5.64
CA ALA A 482 0.70 -25.62 -6.27
C ALA A 482 1.32 -26.28 -7.53
N GLU A 483 2.65 -26.39 -7.62
CA GLU A 483 3.37 -27.02 -8.74
C GLU A 483 4.03 -28.35 -8.36
N SER A 484 3.42 -29.13 -7.45
CA SER A 484 3.92 -30.48 -7.11
C SER A 484 2.90 -31.62 -7.17
N GLU A 485 1.70 -31.41 -7.75
CA GLU A 485 0.67 -32.46 -7.85
C GLU A 485 0.03 -32.63 -9.24
N LEU A 486 0.76 -32.33 -10.32
CA LEU A 486 0.28 -32.63 -11.69
C LEU A 486 1.37 -33.28 -12.52
N TYR A 487 1.74 -34.52 -12.18
CA TYR A 487 2.23 -35.56 -13.12
C TYR A 487 2.24 -36.91 -12.40
N LEU A 488 1.07 -37.53 -12.27
CA LEU A 488 0.89 -38.99 -12.17
C LEU A 488 -0.56 -39.28 -12.57
N TYR A 489 -0.82 -39.34 -13.88
CA TYR A 489 -1.62 -40.31 -14.62
C TYR A 489 -1.75 -39.89 -16.09
#